data_AF-A0A924HML4-F1
#
_entry.id   AF-A0A924HML4-F1
#
_cell.length_a   1.000
_cell.length_b   1.000
_cell.length_c   1.000
_cell.angle_alpha   90.00
_cell.angle_beta   90.00
_cell.angle_gamma   90.00
#
_symmetry.space_group_name_H-M   'P 1'
#
loop_
_entity.id
_entity.type
_entity.pdbx_description
1 polymer ?
#
loop_
_entity_poly.entity_id
_entity_poly.type
_entity_poly.pdbx_seq_one_letter_code
_entity_poly.pdbx_strand_id
1 'polypeptide(L)'
;MSKTNRKQDALDYHSQGRPGKIQVVPTKPYSSQRDLTLAYSPGVAEPCLKIAENKDDVYKYTAKGNLVAVISNGTAVLGLGDIGPEAGKPVMEG
;
A
#
# COMPACT_ATOMS: atom_id res chain seq x y z
N MET A 1 -23.22 12.05 23.60
CA MET A 1 -23.15 11.40 22.27
C MET A 1 -23.52 9.92 22.43
N SER A 2 -24.63 9.48 21.83
CA SER A 2 -25.17 8.12 22.00
C SER A 2 -24.21 7.06 21.43
N LYS A 3 -24.04 5.92 22.14
CA LYS A 3 -23.20 4.78 21.73
C LYS A 3 -23.59 4.20 20.37
N THR A 4 -24.83 4.37 19.94
CA THR A 4 -25.35 3.83 18.66
C THR A 4 -24.72 4.52 17.44
N ASN A 5 -24.35 5.79 17.56
CA ASN A 5 -23.76 6.53 16.43
C ASN A 5 -22.37 5.98 16.06
N ARG A 6 -21.56 5.62 17.06
CA ARG A 6 -20.15 5.24 16.85
C ARG A 6 -19.93 4.02 15.97
N LYS A 7 -20.88 3.07 15.95
CA LYS A 7 -20.78 1.87 15.10
C LYS A 7 -21.01 2.21 13.63
N GLN A 8 -22.09 2.95 13.35
CA GLN A 8 -22.39 3.38 11.98
C GLN A 8 -21.33 4.36 11.48
N ASP A 9 -20.89 5.30 12.32
CA ASP A 9 -19.80 6.24 12.01
C ASP A 9 -18.52 5.48 11.57
N ALA A 10 -18.17 4.38 12.22
CA ALA A 10 -17.02 3.56 11.85
C ALA A 10 -17.21 2.85 10.50
N LEU A 11 -18.41 2.34 10.21
CA LEU A 11 -18.72 1.72 8.92
C LEU A 11 -18.74 2.74 7.79
N ASP A 12 -19.34 3.90 8.03
CA ASP A 12 -19.40 5.02 7.09
C ASP A 12 -17.99 5.54 6.80
N TYR A 13 -17.14 5.69 7.83
CA TYR A 13 -15.74 6.08 7.68
C TYR A 13 -14.94 5.15 6.76
N HIS A 14 -15.20 3.84 6.76
CA HIS A 14 -14.50 2.89 5.89
C HIS A 14 -15.10 2.74 4.49
N SER A 15 -16.34 3.21 4.26
CA SER A 15 -17.10 2.93 3.02
C SER A 15 -17.39 4.15 2.16
N GLN A 16 -17.57 5.33 2.77
CA GLN A 16 -17.96 6.52 2.04
C GLN A 16 -16.78 7.16 1.29
N GLY A 17 -17.06 7.73 0.11
CA GLY A 17 -16.03 8.32 -0.74
C GLY A 17 -15.16 7.25 -1.42
N ARG A 18 -13.96 7.05 -0.89
CA ARG A 18 -13.03 6.00 -1.35
C ARG A 18 -12.94 4.92 -0.27
N PRO A 19 -13.45 3.70 -0.51
CA PRO A 19 -13.40 2.62 0.47
C PRO A 19 -11.97 2.26 0.92
N GLY A 20 -11.85 1.87 2.19
CA GLY A 20 -10.57 1.52 2.81
C GLY A 20 -9.79 2.75 3.30
N LYS A 21 -8.60 2.50 3.89
CA LYS A 21 -7.78 3.55 4.53
C LYS A 21 -6.47 3.83 3.81
N ILE A 22 -6.11 3.00 2.83
CA ILE A 22 -4.84 3.10 2.09
C ILE A 22 -5.06 3.45 0.62
N GLN A 23 -4.11 4.18 0.04
CA GLN A 23 -4.05 4.43 -1.39
C GLN A 23 -2.61 4.37 -1.89
N VAL A 24 -2.44 4.05 -3.17
CA VAL A 24 -1.16 4.09 -3.87
C VAL A 24 -1.14 5.31 -4.78
N VAL A 25 -0.13 6.15 -4.64
CA VAL A 25 0.05 7.38 -5.42
C VAL A 25 1.46 7.38 -6.03
N PRO A 26 1.63 7.68 -7.33
CA PRO A 26 2.94 7.83 -7.93
C PRO A 26 3.76 8.92 -7.26
N THR A 27 5.05 8.68 -7.05
CA THR A 27 5.99 9.67 -6.44
C THR A 27 6.82 10.42 -7.46
N LYS A 28 6.73 10.05 -8.75
CA LYS A 28 7.44 10.67 -9.88
C LYS A 28 6.45 11.26 -10.87
N PRO A 29 6.83 12.31 -11.64
CA PRO A 29 6.00 12.82 -12.73
C PRO A 29 5.58 11.72 -13.71
N TYR A 30 4.39 11.84 -14.29
CA TYR A 30 3.81 10.85 -15.20
C TYR A 30 2.88 11.46 -16.27
N SER A 31 2.92 12.79 -16.46
CA SER A 31 1.94 13.49 -17.29
C SER A 31 2.40 13.75 -18.73
N SER A 32 3.67 13.49 -19.04
CA SER A 32 4.22 13.67 -20.39
C SER A 32 4.73 12.37 -21.02
N GLN A 33 4.87 12.35 -22.35
CA GLN A 33 5.49 11.23 -23.06
C GLN A 33 6.91 10.93 -22.55
N ARG A 34 7.67 11.99 -22.21
CA ARG A 34 8.99 11.87 -21.61
C ARG A 34 8.91 11.15 -20.26
N ASP A 35 7.97 11.53 -19.40
CA ASP A 35 7.80 10.91 -18.09
C ASP A 35 7.46 9.41 -18.23
N LEU A 36 6.57 9.06 -19.15
CA LEU A 36 6.21 7.66 -19.41
C LEU A 36 7.41 6.85 -19.94
N THR A 37 8.24 7.45 -20.79
CA THR A 37 9.47 6.85 -21.33
C THR A 37 10.50 6.57 -20.23
N LEU A 38 10.52 7.39 -19.16
CA LEU A 38 11.41 7.22 -18.01
C LEU A 38 10.84 6.26 -16.96
N ALA A 39 9.55 6.36 -16.67
CA ALA A 39 8.87 5.54 -15.67
C ALA A 39 8.66 4.10 -16.13
N TYR A 40 8.63 3.88 -17.45
CA TYR A 40 8.44 2.58 -18.07
C TYR A 40 9.45 2.36 -19.20
N SER A 41 9.09 1.58 -20.22
CA SER A 41 9.97 1.31 -21.35
C SER A 41 10.24 2.57 -22.18
N PRO A 42 11.49 2.76 -22.64
CA PRO A 42 12.69 1.95 -22.40
C PRO A 42 13.45 2.33 -21.12
N GLY A 43 13.18 3.48 -20.49
CA GLY A 43 14.01 4.06 -19.42
C GLY A 43 14.10 3.21 -18.14
N VAL A 44 13.07 2.42 -17.82
CA VAL A 44 13.05 1.52 -16.66
C VAL A 44 14.10 0.39 -16.76
N ALA A 45 14.67 0.14 -17.94
CA ALA A 45 15.72 -0.87 -18.11
C ALA A 45 16.99 -0.52 -17.33
N GLU A 46 17.36 0.76 -17.26
CA GLU A 46 18.60 1.21 -16.59
C GLU A 46 18.66 0.87 -15.10
N PRO A 47 17.66 1.21 -14.25
CA PRO A 47 17.68 0.79 -12.85
C PRO A 47 17.64 -0.74 -12.71
N CYS A 48 16.97 -1.47 -13.60
CA CYS A 48 16.97 -2.94 -13.58
C CYS A 48 18.37 -3.52 -13.83
N LEU A 49 19.09 -3.03 -14.84
CA LEU A 49 20.46 -3.45 -15.13
C LEU A 49 21.41 -3.11 -13.98
N LYS A 50 21.27 -1.92 -13.37
CA LYS A 50 22.07 -1.55 -12.19
C LYS A 50 21.83 -2.46 -11.00
N ILE A 51 20.58 -2.84 -10.73
CA ILE A 51 20.24 -3.79 -9.66
C ILE A 51 20.75 -5.21 -9.98
N ALA A 52 20.78 -5.59 -11.26
CA ALA A 52 21.34 -6.88 -11.68
C ALA A 52 22.86 -6.93 -11.49
N GLU A 53 23.57 -5.83 -11.77
CA GLU A 53 25.00 -5.66 -11.49
C GLU A 53 25.29 -5.62 -9.98
N ASN A 54 24.48 -4.89 -9.21
CA ASN A 54 24.60 -4.76 -7.76
C ASN A 54 23.23 -4.81 -7.08
N LYS A 55 22.95 -5.91 -6.36
CA LYS A 55 21.66 -6.13 -5.71
C LYS A 55 21.29 -5.05 -4.68
N ASP A 56 22.27 -4.43 -4.02
CA ASP A 56 22.00 -3.43 -2.98
C ASP A 56 21.45 -2.12 -3.55
N ASP A 57 21.65 -1.85 -4.85
CA ASP A 57 21.07 -0.69 -5.53
C ASP A 57 19.52 -0.73 -5.57
N VAL A 58 18.90 -1.85 -5.21
CA VAL A 58 17.46 -1.93 -4.99
C VAL A 58 16.98 -0.91 -3.94
N TYR A 59 17.80 -0.60 -2.94
CA TYR A 59 17.48 0.40 -1.92
C TYR A 59 17.61 1.84 -2.43
N LYS A 60 18.34 2.04 -3.54
CA LYS A 60 18.55 3.35 -4.17
C LYS A 60 17.49 3.65 -5.23
N TYR A 61 17.13 2.65 -6.04
CA TYR A 61 16.27 2.84 -7.22
C TYR A 61 14.82 2.39 -7.04
N THR A 62 14.44 1.89 -5.86
CA THR A 62 13.07 1.46 -5.57
C THR A 62 12.58 2.00 -4.23
N ALA A 63 11.29 1.82 -3.95
CA ALA A 63 10.71 2.16 -2.66
C ALA A 63 11.12 1.21 -1.51
N LYS A 64 11.93 0.16 -1.75
CA LYS A 64 12.25 -0.89 -0.77
C LYS A 64 12.79 -0.33 0.55
N GLY A 65 13.61 0.72 0.51
CA GLY A 65 14.18 1.33 1.72
C GLY A 65 13.15 1.96 2.66
N ASN A 66 11.94 2.22 2.20
CA ASN A 66 10.86 2.84 2.98
C ASN A 66 9.55 2.01 2.97
N LEU A 67 9.53 0.86 2.31
CA LEU A 67 8.33 0.02 2.17
C LEU A 67 8.34 -1.07 3.25
N VAL A 68 7.33 -1.05 4.13
CA VAL A 68 7.09 -2.08 5.14
C VAL A 68 5.80 -2.82 4.82
N ALA A 69 5.86 -4.15 4.81
CA ALA A 69 4.67 -4.99 4.64
C ALA A 69 4.06 -5.35 6.01
N VAL A 70 2.77 -5.06 6.19
CA VAL A 70 1.99 -5.53 7.33
C VAL A 70 1.32 -6.84 6.91
N ILE A 71 1.83 -7.97 7.40
CA ILE A 71 1.39 -9.32 7.02
C ILE A 71 0.74 -10.01 8.22
N SER A 72 -0.48 -10.50 8.03
CA SER A 72 -1.22 -11.31 9.01
C SER A 72 -2.10 -12.32 8.28
N ASN A 73 -2.31 -13.49 8.88
CA ASN A 73 -3.25 -14.50 8.41
C ASN A 73 -4.65 -14.36 9.04
N GLY A 74 -4.87 -13.36 9.92
CA GLY A 74 -6.17 -13.11 10.54
C GLY A 74 -6.54 -14.01 11.72
N THR A 75 -5.61 -14.83 12.21
CA THR A 75 -5.86 -15.78 13.32
C THR A 75 -5.92 -15.13 14.72
N ALA A 76 -5.45 -13.89 14.84
CA ALA A 76 -5.45 -13.12 16.09
C ALA A 76 -5.71 -11.63 15.82
N VAL A 77 -6.95 -11.28 15.46
CA VAL A 77 -7.33 -9.90 15.19
C VAL A 77 -7.86 -9.24 16.46
N LEU A 78 -7.04 -8.39 17.09
CA LEU A 78 -7.38 -7.69 18.34
C LEU A 78 -7.85 -8.68 19.42
N GLY A 79 -9.02 -8.44 20.03
CA GLY A 79 -9.70 -9.37 20.94
C GLY A 79 -10.76 -10.25 20.26
N LEU A 80 -10.82 -10.27 18.92
CA LEU A 80 -11.82 -11.00 18.15
C LEU A 80 -11.40 -12.45 17.83
N GLY A 81 -10.12 -12.77 18.04
CA GLY A 81 -9.58 -14.10 17.76
C GLY A 81 -9.37 -14.37 16.27
N ASP A 82 -9.59 -15.61 15.87
CA ASP A 82 -9.46 -16.06 14.49
C ASP A 82 -10.75 -15.77 13.71
N ILE A 83 -10.69 -14.72 12.90
CA ILE A 83 -11.80 -14.28 12.05
C ILE A 83 -11.42 -14.29 10.56
N GLY A 84 -10.25 -14.86 10.23
CA GLY A 84 -9.76 -14.96 8.86
C GLY A 84 -9.15 -13.67 8.29
N PRO A 85 -8.45 -13.78 7.15
CA PRO A 85 -7.64 -12.70 6.59
C PRO A 85 -8.48 -11.52 6.07
N GLU A 86 -9.66 -11.77 5.50
CA GLU A 86 -10.55 -10.72 4.99
C GLU A 86 -11.08 -9.83 6.13
N ALA A 87 -11.49 -10.45 7.25
CA ALA A 87 -12.02 -9.70 8.39
C ALA A 87 -10.91 -8.96 9.17
N GLY A 88 -9.66 -9.43 9.09
CA GLY A 88 -8.49 -8.72 9.61
C GLY A 88 -8.04 -7.52 8.76
N LYS A 89 -8.49 -7.43 7.50
CA LYS A 89 -8.01 -6.41 6.54
C LYS A 89 -8.17 -4.96 7.03
N PRO A 90 -9.30 -4.54 7.63
CA PRO A 90 -9.42 -3.18 8.16
C PRO A 90 -8.39 -2.86 9.25
N VAL A 91 -7.94 -3.85 10.03
CA VAL A 91 -6.90 -3.63 11.04
C VAL A 91 -5.54 -3.45 10.37
N MET A 92 -5.23 -4.23 9.33
CA MET A 92 -3.93 -4.16 8.64
C MET A 92 -3.77 -2.92 7.75
N GLU A 93 -4.87 -2.27 7.37
CA GLU A 93 -4.85 -0.96 6.70
C GLU A 93 -4.74 0.23 7.67
N GLY A 94 -4.90 0.00 8.97
CA GLY A 94 -4.82 1.04 10.00
C GLY A 94 -3.40 1.36 10.40
#